data_AF-A0A0A1VVS3-F1
#
_entry.id   AF-A0A0A1VVS3-F1
#
_cell.length_a   1.000
_cell.length_b   1.000
_cell.length_c   1.000
_cell.angle_alpha   90.00
_cell.angle_beta   90.00
_cell.angle_gamma   90.00
#
_symmetry.space_group_name_H-M   'P 1'
#
loop_
_entity.id
_entity.type
_entity.pdbx_description
1 polymer ?
#
loop_
_entity_poly.entity_id
_entity_poly.type
_entity_poly.pdbx_seq_one_letter_code
_entity_poly.pdbx_strand_id
1 'polypeptide(L)' 'MYRKSELPSTPPENFELPFEGKLSQDNRWVIMANLIPWSEFEAEYASLFSEEMGAPAKHLGQH' A
#
# COMPACT_ATOMS: atom_id res chain seq x y z
N MET A 1 -12.55 1.64 -7.87
CA MET A 1 -12.17 2.65 -6.87
C MET A 1 -10.90 2.24 -6.13
N TYR A 2 -9.91 3.12 -6.14
CA TYR A 2 -8.76 3.05 -5.24
C TYR A 2 -9.17 3.55 -3.85
N ARG A 3 -8.68 2.91 -2.78
CA ARG A 3 -8.91 3.37 -1.40
C ARG A 3 -7.58 3.75 -0.78
N LYS A 4 -7.38 5.05 -0.60
CA LYS A 4 -6.22 5.56 0.12
C LYS A 4 -6.39 5.32 1.62
N SER A 5 -5.36 4.86 2.30
CA SER A 5 -5.37 4.79 3.76
C SER A 5 -5.16 6.18 4.34
N GLU A 6 -5.96 6.57 5.33
CA GLU A 6 -5.74 7.82 6.09
C GLU A 6 -4.52 7.72 7.03
N LEU A 7 -4.08 6.49 7.33
CA LEU A 7 -2.89 6.25 8.12
C LEU A 7 -1.63 6.59 7.32
N PRO A 8 -0.63 7.21 7.96
CA PRO A 8 0.67 7.41 7.34
C PRO A 8 1.24 6.05 6.91
N SER A 9 1.82 6.01 5.71
CA SER A 9 2.54 4.85 5.22
C SER A 9 3.58 4.43 6.27
N THR A 10 3.57 3.16 6.65
CA THR A 10 4.57 2.63 7.58
C THR A 10 5.94 2.69 6.92
N PRO A 11 6.94 3.31 7.57
CA PRO A 11 8.30 3.31 7.04
C PRO A 11 8.77 1.87 6.80
N PRO A 12 9.57 1.61 5.75
CA PRO A 12 10.02 0.26 5.42
C PRO A 12 10.73 -0.45 6.59
N GLU A 13 11.43 0.29 7.45
CA GLU A 13 12.13 -0.26 8.63
C GLU A 13 11.20 -0.69 9.77
N ASN A 14 9.96 -0.19 9.74
CA ASN A 14 8.92 -0.46 10.73
C ASN A 14 7.85 -1.43 10.19
N PHE A 15 8.10 -2.09 9.06
CA PHE A 15 7.22 -3.10 8.52
C PHE A 15 7.11 -4.28 9.50
N GLU A 16 5.87 -4.64 9.88
CA GLU A 16 5.61 -5.77 10.76
C GLU A 16 5.86 -7.09 10.02
N LEU A 17 6.83 -7.85 10.52
CA LEU A 17 7.16 -9.17 9.99
C LEU A 17 6.43 -10.25 10.81
N PRO A 18 6.06 -11.39 10.22
CA PRO A 18 5.42 -12.50 10.93
C PRO A 18 6.35 -13.21 11.93
N PHE A 19 7.57 -12.69 12.10
CA PHE A 19 8.59 -13.16 13.02
C PHE A 19 9.27 -11.96 13.67
N GLU A 20 9.96 -12.21 14.78
CA GLU A 20 10.70 -11.17 15.50
C GLU A 20 11.88 -10.69 14.66
N GLY A 21 11.88 -9.42 14.27
CA GLY A 21 12.94 -8.83 13.46
C GLY A 21 12.54 -7.56 12.73
N LYS A 22 13.49 -6.98 12.00
CA LYS A 22 13.30 -5.83 11.10
C LYS A 22 14.03 -6.08 9.79
N LEU A 23 13.59 -5.42 8.73
CA LEU A 23 14.34 -5.40 7.47
C LEU A 23 15.64 -4.62 7.65
N SER A 24 16.73 -5.13 7.10
CA SER A 24 18.02 -4.44 7.12
C SER A 24 17.97 -3.17 6.27
N GLN A 25 18.59 -2.09 6.75
CA GLN A 25 18.63 -0.81 6.03
C GLN A 25 19.46 -0.87 4.73
N ASP A 26 20.38 -1.82 4.62
CA ASP A 26 21.16 -2.07 3.40
C ASP A 26 20.43 -2.97 2.39
N ASN A 27 19.22 -3.44 2.72
CA ASN A 27 18.40 -4.20 1.80
C ASN A 27 17.97 -3.30 0.64
N ARG A 28 18.18 -3.78 -0.59
CA ARG A 28 17.86 -3.02 -1.81
C ARG A 28 16.41 -2.53 -1.85
N TRP A 29 15.46 -3.31 -1.34
CA TRP A 29 14.05 -2.92 -1.29
C TRP A 29 13.78 -1.80 -0.28
N VAL A 30 14.42 -1.84 0.89
CA VAL A 30 14.33 -0.77 1.90
C VAL A 30 14.92 0.53 1.35
N ILE A 31 16.09 0.46 0.70
CA ILE A 31 16.71 1.61 0.04
C ILE A 31 15.78 2.20 -1.02
N MET A 32 15.25 1.37 -1.93
CA MET A 32 14.35 1.86 -2.99
C MET A 32 13.08 2.49 -2.41
N ALA A 33 12.47 1.87 -1.40
CA ALA A 33 11.26 2.39 -0.78
C ALA A 33 11.50 3.75 -0.11
N ASN A 34 12.70 4.02 0.41
CA ASN A 34 13.05 5.34 0.96
C ASN A 34 13.33 6.40 -0.10
N LEU A 35 13.70 6.01 -1.32
CA LEU A 35 14.00 6.92 -2.43
C LEU A 35 12.78 7.33 -3.24
N ILE A 36 11.74 6.49 -3.27
CA ILE A 36 10.54 6.73 -4.09
C ILE A 36 9.62 7.74 -3.39
N PRO A 37 9.19 8.83 -4.07
CA PRO A 37 8.19 9.77 -3.56
C PRO A 37 6.79 9.16 -3.63
N TRP A 38 6.50 8.21 -2.74
CA TRP A 38 5.26 7.43 -2.76
C TRP A 38 4.00 8.29 -2.77
N SER A 39 3.98 9.42 -2.06
CA SER A 39 2.80 10.29 -2.00
C SER A 39 2.41 10.90 -3.34
N GLU A 40 3.38 11.20 -4.20
CA GLU A 40 3.14 11.76 -5.54
C GLU A 40 2.65 10.65 -6.49
N PHE A 41 3.38 9.53 -6.53
CA PHE A 41 2.99 8.38 -7.36
C PHE A 41 1.67 7.75 -6.96
N GLU A 42 1.35 7.70 -5.67
CA GLU A 42 0.08 7.19 -5.18
C GLU A 42 -1.09 8.05 -5.67
N ALA A 43 -0.94 9.38 -5.71
CA ALA A 43 -1.96 10.27 -6.22
C ALA A 43 -2.20 10.05 -7.72
N GLU A 44 -1.14 9.93 -8.52
CA GLU A 44 -1.25 9.61 -9.95
C GLU A 44 -1.87 8.24 -10.17
N TYR A 45 -1.41 7.22 -9.44
CA TYR A 45 -1.94 5.86 -9.52
C TYR A 45 -3.42 5.79 -9.14
N ALA A 46 -3.83 6.50 -8.07
CA ALA A 46 -5.22 6.56 -7.63
C ALA A 46 -6.14 7.16 -8.71
N SER A 47 -5.66 8.15 -9.47
CA SER A 47 -6.42 8.81 -10.54
C SER A 47 -6.81 7.88 -11.70
N LEU A 48 -6.11 6.75 -11.85
CA LEU A 48 -6.39 5.75 -12.89
C LEU A 48 -7.64 4.91 -12.58
N PHE A 49 -8.17 4.99 -11.36
CA PHE A 49 -9.34 4.20 -10.94
C PHE A 49 -10.63 5.00 -11.08
N SER A 50 -11.67 4.36 -11.61
CA SER A 50 -13.03 4.92 -11.58
C SER A 50 -13.50 5.14 -10.14
N GLU A 51 -14.10 6.31 -9.91
CA GLU A 51 -14.80 6.67 -8.67
C GLU A 51 -16.20 6.04 -8.57
N GLU A 52 -16.80 5.61 -9.67
CA GLU A 52 -18.17 5.06 -9.66
C GLU A 52 -18.18 3.53 -9.72
N MET A 53 -17.14 2.92 -10.31
CA MET A 53 -17.04 1.48 -10.48
C MET A 53 -15.87 0.88 -9.68
N GLY A 54 -16.20 -0.10 -8.83
CA GLY A 54 -15.26 -0.97 -8.14
C GLY A 54 -15.46 -2.43 -8.54
N ALA A 55 -14.63 -3.34 -8.01
CA ALA A 55 -14.89 -4.76 -8.14
C ALA A 55 -16.29 -5.05 -7.56
N PRO A 56 -17.18 -5.75 -8.29
CA PRO A 56 -18.51 -6.05 -7.80
C PRO A 56 -18.41 -6.74 -6.44
N ALA A 57 -19.19 -6.27 -5.47
CA ALA A 57 -19.20 -6.86 -4.14
C ALA A 57 -19.52 -8.36 -4.26
N LYS A 58 -18.68 -9.20 -3.62
CA LYS A 58 -19.02 -10.61 -3.44
C LYS A 58 -20.39 -10.64 -2.78
N HIS A 59 -21.37 -11.23 -3.45
CA HIS A 59 -22.67 -11.49 -2.85
C HIS A 59 -22.40 -12.28 -1.56
N LEU A 60 -22.96 -11.84 -0.43
CA LEU A 60 -23.04 -12.74 0.72
C LEU A 60 -23.83 -13.95 0.22
N GLY A 61 -23.20 -15.12 0.21
CA GLY A 61 -23.88 -16.36 -0.11
C GLY A 61 -25.16 -16.43 0.72
N GLN A 62 -26.31 -16.42 0.05
CA GLN A 62 -27.53 -16.89 0.66
C GLN A 62 -27.34 -18.40 0.82
N HIS A 63 -27.40 -18.85 2.07
CA HIS A 63 -27.65 -20.21 2.56
C HIS A 63 -27.20 -21.40 1.70
#